data_AF-N9DG50-F1
#
_entry.id   AF-N9DG50-F1
#
_cell.length_a   1.000
_cell.length_b   1.000
_cell.length_c   1.000
_cell.angle_alpha   90.00
_cell.angle_beta   90.00
_cell.angle_gamma   90.00
#
_symmetry.space_group_name_H-M   'P 1'
#
loop_
_entity.id
_entity.type
_entity.pdbx_description
1 polymer ?
#
loop_
_entity_poly.entity_id
_entity_poly.type
_entity_poly.pdbx_seq_one_letter_code
_entity_poly.pdbx_strand_id
1 'polypeptide(L)'
;MPVAVLTGQAAVHWSAIALGSMAFHVLLMSFFSLMLWFWLLRKYLANGLGVFSFLTPIFGMIFGVIFLNEQIEPNFIFGTAFVMAGVMIVSLHAWIRRALRLAESA
;
A
#
# COMPACT_ATOMS: atom_id res chain seq x y z
N MET A 1 7.30 -0.25 -24.13
CA MET A 1 7.26 0.68 -25.29
C MET A 1 7.91 0.10 -26.55
N PRO A 2 9.13 -0.47 -26.56
CA PRO A 2 9.75 -0.95 -27.81
C PRO A 2 8.95 -2.07 -28.48
N VAL A 3 8.49 -3.05 -27.70
CA VAL A 3 7.67 -4.17 -28.19
C VAL A 3 6.39 -3.71 -28.87
N ALA A 4 5.66 -2.74 -28.33
CA ALA A 4 4.40 -2.26 -28.92
C ALA A 4 4.60 -1.51 -30.25
N VAL A 5 5.72 -0.79 -30.38
CA VAL A 5 6.11 -0.14 -31.64
C VAL A 5 6.54 -1.19 -32.67
N LEU A 6 7.32 -2.19 -32.25
CA LEU A 6 7.76 -3.30 -33.10
C LEU A 6 6.61 -4.19 -33.57
N THR A 7 5.55 -4.37 -32.76
CA THR A 7 4.37 -5.17 -33.10
C THR A 7 3.26 -4.37 -33.81
N GLY A 8 3.47 -3.07 -34.08
CA GLY A 8 2.46 -2.21 -34.72
C GLY A 8 1.23 -1.93 -33.85
N GLN A 9 1.26 -2.28 -32.56
CA GLN A 9 0.17 -2.09 -31.59
C GLN A 9 0.29 -0.76 -30.84
N ALA A 10 1.08 0.19 -31.34
CA ALA A 10 1.26 1.52 -30.74
C ALA A 10 0.11 2.49 -31.04
N ALA A 11 -0.92 2.05 -31.78
CA ALA A 11 -2.09 2.86 -32.07
C ALA A 11 -2.90 3.11 -30.79
N VAL A 12 -3.12 4.37 -30.45
CA VAL A 12 -3.97 4.77 -29.32
C VAL A 12 -5.42 4.81 -29.79
N HIS A 13 -6.24 3.92 -29.24
CA HIS A 13 -7.65 3.85 -29.54
C HIS A 13 -8.42 4.74 -28.55
N TRP A 14 -8.78 5.95 -29.00
CA TRP A 14 -9.55 6.91 -28.22
C TRP A 14 -11.01 6.46 -28.13
N SER A 15 -11.33 5.65 -27.13
CA SER A 15 -12.70 5.25 -26.80
C SER A 15 -13.19 5.99 -25.56
N ALA A 16 -14.51 6.17 -25.45
CA ALA A 16 -15.12 6.72 -24.25
C ALA A 16 -14.79 5.90 -22.99
N ILE A 17 -14.65 4.58 -23.14
CA ILE A 17 -14.23 3.67 -22.06
C ILE A 17 -12.78 3.97 -21.66
N ALA A 18 -11.85 4.11 -22.61
CA ALA A 18 -10.46 4.41 -22.32
C ALA A 18 -10.30 5.75 -21.58
N LEU A 19 -11.01 6.79 -22.05
CA LEU A 19 -11.04 8.09 -21.41
C LEU A 19 -11.67 8.03 -20.01
N GLY A 20 -12.78 7.31 -19.86
CA GLY A 20 -13.46 7.10 -18.58
C GLY A 20 -12.59 6.35 -17.57
N SER A 21 -11.90 5.28 -17.99
CA SER A 21 -10.97 4.51 -17.16
C SER A 21 -9.77 5.35 -16.74
N MET A 22 -9.19 6.17 -17.65
CA MET A 22 -8.13 7.10 -17.28
C MET A 22 -8.61 8.15 -16.28
N ALA A 23 -9.77 8.78 -16.51
CA ALA A 23 -10.33 9.77 -15.61
C ALA A 23 -10.60 9.18 -14.21
N PHE A 24 -11.18 7.97 -14.16
CA PHE A 24 -11.38 7.23 -12.92
C PHE A 24 -10.06 6.98 -12.18
N HIS A 25 -9.04 6.49 -12.88
CA HIS A 25 -7.74 6.19 -12.27
C HIS A 25 -7.03 7.46 -11.77
N VAL A 26 -7.06 8.55 -12.54
CA VAL A 26 -6.41 9.81 -12.17
C VAL A 26 -7.14 10.46 -10.99
N LEU A 27 -8.47 10.58 -11.06
CA LEU A 27 -9.23 11.34 -10.06
C LEU A 27 -9.48 10.52 -8.78
N LEU A 28 -9.95 9.29 -8.91
CA LEU A 28 -10.39 8.50 -7.75
C LEU A 28 -9.24 7.69 -7.16
N MET A 29 -8.45 6.99 -7.97
CA MET A 29 -7.36 6.18 -7.44
C MET A 29 -6.15 7.04 -7.03
N SER A 30 -5.74 8.00 -7.86
CA SER A 30 -4.50 8.76 -7.62
C SER A 30 -4.74 10.04 -6.82
N PHE A 31 -5.56 10.96 -7.32
CA PHE A 31 -5.74 12.28 -6.70
C PHE A 31 -6.33 12.19 -5.29
N PHE A 32 -7.43 11.45 -5.10
CA PHE A 32 -8.03 11.27 -3.78
C PHE A 32 -7.08 10.57 -2.79
N SER A 33 -6.37 9.52 -3.23
CA SER A 33 -5.42 8.79 -2.40
C SER A 33 -4.26 9.68 -1.96
N LEU A 34 -3.65 10.43 -2.88
CA LEU A 34 -2.56 11.35 -2.56
C LEU A 34 -3.04 12.51 -1.69
N MET A 35 -4.23 13.07 -1.95
CA MET A 35 -4.82 14.11 -1.12
C MET A 35 -5.01 13.62 0.32
N LEU A 36 -5.59 12.43 0.50
CA LEU A 36 -5.77 11.81 1.81
C LEU A 36 -4.43 11.54 2.48
N TRP A 37 -3.44 11.03 1.73
CA TRP A 37 -2.09 10.77 2.21
C TRP A 37 -1.39 12.05 2.69
N PHE A 38 -1.41 13.11 1.89
CA PHE A 38 -0.83 14.40 2.28
C PHE A 38 -1.58 15.07 3.43
N TRP A 39 -2.90 14.88 3.51
CA TRP A 39 -3.69 15.30 4.67
C TRP A 39 -3.28 14.53 5.93
N LEU A 40 -3.09 13.21 5.84
CA LEU A 40 -2.60 12.36 6.93
C LEU A 40 -1.19 12.78 7.36
N LEU A 41 -0.27 13.01 6.41
CA LEU A 41 1.10 13.50 6.66
C LEU A 41 1.12 14.83 7.42
N ARG A 42 0.15 15.72 7.17
CA ARG A 42 0.03 16.97 7.93
C ARG A 42 -0.50 16.79 9.34
N LYS A 43 -1.31 15.75 9.59
CA LYS A 43 -2.00 15.55 10.88
C LYS A 43 -1.31 14.54 11.80
N TYR A 44 -0.55 13.59 11.27
CA TYR A 44 0.15 12.55 12.04
C TYR A 44 1.67 12.69 11.94
N LEU A 45 2.36 12.58 13.09
CA LEU A 45 3.82 12.62 13.20
C LEU A 45 4.47 11.55 12.30
N ALA A 46 5.55 11.94 11.61
CA ALA A 46 6.24 11.21 10.52
C ALA A 46 6.58 9.71 10.77
N ASN A 47 6.54 9.23 12.02
CA ASN A 47 6.88 7.86 12.36
C ASN A 47 5.71 6.85 12.31
N GLY A 48 4.44 7.30 12.33
CA GLY A 48 3.28 6.41 12.38
C GLY A 48 2.68 6.03 11.02
N LEU A 49 2.87 6.89 10.01
CA LEU A 49 2.14 6.79 8.75
C LEU A 49 2.68 5.71 7.80
N GLY A 50 4.00 5.48 7.80
CA GLY A 50 4.62 4.44 6.98
C GLY A 50 4.16 3.02 7.37
N VAL A 51 3.75 2.81 8.62
CA VAL A 51 3.22 1.52 9.11
C VAL A 51 1.96 1.11 8.35
N PHE A 52 1.12 2.07 7.95
CA PHE A 52 -0.11 1.80 7.19
C PHE A 52 0.16 1.21 5.81
N SER A 53 1.24 1.61 5.14
CA SER A 53 1.63 1.03 3.85
C SER A 53 1.96 -0.46 3.96
N PHE A 54 2.37 -0.93 5.14
CA PHE A 54 2.59 -2.35 5.36
C PHE A 54 1.33 -3.15 5.70
N LEU A 55 0.19 -2.48 5.95
CA LEU A 55 -1.10 -3.15 6.07
C LEU A 55 -1.70 -3.53 4.71
N THR A 56 -1.20 -2.95 3.60
CA THR A 56 -1.65 -3.25 2.24
C THR A 56 -1.77 -4.76 1.93
N PRO A 57 -0.76 -5.63 2.21
CA PRO A 57 -0.90 -7.07 1.99
C PRO A 57 -2.01 -7.72 2.82
N ILE A 58 -2.25 -7.26 4.06
CA ILE A 58 -3.37 -7.77 4.88
C ILE A 58 -4.71 -7.37 4.27
N PHE A 59 -4.87 -6.10 3.89
CA PHE A 59 -6.09 -5.67 3.21
C PHE A 59 -6.29 -6.41 1.90
N GLY A 60 -5.23 -6.63 1.13
CA GLY A 60 -5.25 -7.46 -0.07
C GLY A 60 -5.74 -8.89 0.21
N MET A 61 -5.21 -9.54 1.25
CA MET A 61 -5.65 -10.86 1.70
C MET A 61 -7.14 -10.88 2.05
N ILE A 62 -7.54 -9.98 2.95
CA ILE A 62 -8.91 -9.91 3.47
C ILE A 62 -9.88 -9.67 2.31
N PHE A 63 -9.55 -8.75 1.40
CA PHE A 63 -10.38 -8.47 0.25
C PHE A 63 -10.38 -9.61 -0.78
N GLY A 64 -9.26 -10.32 -1.01
CA GLY A 64 -9.22 -11.51 -1.84
C GLY A 64 -10.14 -12.63 -1.31
N VAL A 65 -10.12 -12.86 0.01
CA VAL A 65 -10.99 -13.85 0.64
C VAL A 65 -12.46 -13.42 0.63
N ILE A 66 -12.76 -12.17 0.97
CA ILE A 66 -14.15 -11.69 1.07
C ILE A 66 -14.80 -11.52 -0.30
N PHE A 67 -14.10 -10.92 -1.27
CA PHE A 67 -14.69 -10.55 -2.56
C PHE A 67 -14.44 -11.58 -3.66
N LEU A 68 -13.28 -12.24 -3.67
CA LEU A 68 -12.93 -13.24 -4.68
C LEU A 68 -13.12 -14.67 -4.17
N ASN A 69 -13.44 -14.86 -2.88
CA ASN A 69 -13.62 -16.16 -2.24
C ASN A 69 -12.40 -17.08 -2.42
N GLU A 70 -11.21 -16.48 -2.45
CA GLU A 70 -9.94 -17.19 -2.62
C GLU A 70 -9.65 -18.10 -1.42
N GLN A 71 -9.17 -19.31 -1.71
CA GLN A 71 -8.69 -20.21 -0.67
C GLN A 71 -7.31 -19.74 -0.21
N ILE A 72 -7.18 -19.46 1.09
CA ILE A 72 -5.92 -18.97 1.65
C ILE A 72 -4.89 -20.10 1.62
N GLU A 73 -3.90 -19.96 0.74
CA GLU A 73 -2.78 -20.90 0.73
C GLU A 73 -1.89 -20.70 1.97
N PRO A 74 -1.40 -21.80 2.58
CA PRO A 74 -0.51 -21.73 3.74
C PRO A 74 0.73 -20.85 3.49
N ASN A 75 1.30 -20.90 2.28
CA ASN A 75 2.47 -20.10 1.89
C ASN A 75 2.22 -18.60 2.03
N PHE A 76 1.01 -18.15 1.69
CA PHE A 76 0.64 -16.74 1.77
C PHE A 76 0.46 -16.27 3.22
N ILE A 77 -0.04 -17.15 4.10
CA ILE A 77 -0.11 -16.90 5.55
C ILE A 77 1.30 -16.70 6.11
N PHE A 78 2.23 -17.60 5.79
CA PHE A 78 3.61 -17.48 6.25
C PHE A 78 4.28 -16.20 5.71
N GLY A 79 4.10 -15.90 4.43
CA GLY A 79 4.62 -14.66 3.83
C GLY A 79 4.10 -13.41 4.53
N THR A 80 2.80 -13.34 4.79
CA THR A 80 2.17 -12.21 5.49
C THR A 80 2.64 -12.11 6.94
N ALA A 81 2.83 -13.24 7.63
CA ALA A 81 3.37 -13.27 8.98
C ALA A 81 4.82 -12.72 9.03
N PHE A 82 5.68 -13.10 8.08
CA PHE A 82 7.04 -12.55 7.97
C PHE A 82 7.05 -11.05 7.71
N VAL A 83 6.18 -10.56 6.81
CA VAL A 83 6.01 -9.12 6.58
C VAL A 83 5.62 -8.42 7.88
N MET A 84 4.60 -8.92 8.58
CA MET A 84 4.14 -8.33 9.85
C MET A 84 5.22 -8.33 10.93
N ALA A 85 6.03 -9.38 11.03
CA ALA A 85 7.17 -9.40 11.94
C ALA A 85 8.17 -8.28 11.62
N GLY A 86 8.53 -8.09 10.35
CA GLY A 86 9.42 -7.00 9.92
C GLY A 86 8.85 -5.61 10.25
N VAL A 87 7.56 -5.42 10.03
CA VAL A 87 6.85 -4.17 10.36
C VAL A 87 6.91 -3.87 11.84
N MET A 88 6.62 -4.87 12.68
CA MET A 88 6.69 -4.71 14.13
C MET A 88 8.10 -4.34 14.59
N ILE A 89 9.13 -5.00 14.07
CA ILE A 89 10.54 -4.70 14.41
C ILE A 89 10.87 -3.23 14.09
N VAL A 90 10.54 -2.75 12.89
CA VAL A 90 10.84 -1.38 12.46
C VAL A 90 10.02 -0.35 13.24
N SER A 91 8.73 -0.62 13.43
CA SER A 91 7.80 0.31 14.08
C SER A 91 8.04 0.44 15.58
N LEU A 92 8.37 -0.68 16.24
CA LEU A 92 8.58 -0.73 17.69
C LEU A 92 9.97 -0.21 18.09
N HIS A 93 10.96 -0.23 17.19
CA HIS A 93 12.32 0.27 17.45
C HIS A 93 12.35 1.72 17.98
N ALA A 94 11.57 2.62 17.37
CA ALA A 94 11.51 4.02 17.78
C ALA A 94 10.85 4.20 19.17
N TRP A 95 9.86 3.35 19.49
CA TRP A 95 9.18 3.36 20.78
C TRP A 95 10.07 2.77 21.89
N ILE A 96 10.73 1.64 21.62
CA ILE A 96 11.66 0.99 22.55
C ILE A 96 12.82 1.94 22.90
N ARG A 97 13.41 2.61 21.91
CA ARG A 97 14.47 3.61 22.12
C ARG A 97 14.01 4.77 23.00
N ARG A 98 12.74 5.17 22.93
CA ARG A 98 12.14 6.18 23.81
C ARG A 98 11.92 5.65 25.22
N ALA A 99 11.36 4.44 25.35
CA ALA A 99 11.08 3.81 26.64
C ALA A 99 12.37 3.55 27.45
N LEU A 100 13.44 3.08 26.79
CA LEU A 100 14.73 2.85 27.43
C LEU A 100 15.38 4.14 27.96
N ARG A 101 15.27 5.25 27.19
CA ARG A 101 15.77 6.56 27.64
C ARG A 101 15.03 7.11 28.85
N LEU A 102 13.73 6.82 28.98
CA LEU A 102 12.93 7.22 30.14
C LEU A 102 13.30 6.41 31.39
N ALA A 103 13.63 5.13 31.22
CA ALA A 103 14.07 4.26 32.31
C ALA A 103 15.49 4.59 32.82
N GLU A 104 16.39 5.13 31.99
CA GLU A 104 17.70 5.63 32.43
C GLU A 104 17.64 6.98 33.15
N SER A 105 16.55 7.75 32.97
CA SER A 105 16.35 9.07 33.60
C SER A 105 15.57 9.04 34.91
N ALA A 106 15.14 7.86 35.36
CA ALA A 106 14.41 7.61 36.61
C ALA A 106 15.31 6.92 37.63
#